data_AF-A0A2D0JU39-F1
#
_entry.id   AF-A0A2D0JU39-F1
#
_cell.length_a   1.000
_cell.length_b   1.000
_cell.length_c   1.000
_cell.angle_alpha   90.00
_cell.angle_beta   90.00
_cell.angle_gamma   90.00
#
_symmetry.space_group_name_H-M   'P 1'
#
loop_
_entity.id
_entity.type
_entity.pdbx_description
1 polymer ?
#
loop_
_entity_poly.entity_id
_entity_poly.type
_entity_poly.pdbx_seq_one_letter_code
_entity_poly.pdbx_strand_id
1 'polypeptide(L)'
;MSKFENINVSGNNNQFGDNNVQNNTVNNNDYNISNNKDEDNSSALLFSAVAGVVTIIWWFFNNIERIYYYLNIITLSSAILSFFSLCILIFNEQIKKEDFFRFFGSVISSVGLFLLAIFAYNHAPNDIIQLSQKVKLIDFWKSLTEHGRNIALANFISSIIIAISAIFSHLSSLRQFAYSLSNANRTGLWYRVYSSMKIFKMRISAFVFILASGLVLFILNGSFPGLDN
;
A
#
# COMPACT_ATOMS: atom_id res chain seq x y z
N MET A 1 -60.35 -22.21 -16.15
CA MET A 1 -60.74 -23.39 -15.34
C MET A 1 -59.93 -24.59 -15.82
N SER A 2 -59.28 -25.28 -14.90
CA SER A 2 -58.44 -26.48 -15.09
C SER A 2 -59.25 -27.70 -15.55
N LYS A 3 -58.62 -28.62 -16.32
CA LYS A 3 -58.63 -30.10 -16.19
C LYS A 3 -58.17 -30.74 -17.53
N PHE A 4 -56.99 -31.37 -17.60
CA PHE A 4 -56.71 -32.84 -17.58
C PHE A 4 -57.47 -33.61 -18.70
N GLU A 5 -56.93 -34.59 -19.44
CA GLU A 5 -55.80 -35.50 -19.25
C GLU A 5 -55.57 -36.38 -20.50
N ASN A 6 -54.34 -36.92 -20.60
CA ASN A 6 -53.94 -38.27 -21.06
C ASN A 6 -54.52 -38.92 -22.33
N ILE A 7 -53.63 -39.21 -23.29
CA ILE A 7 -53.77 -40.38 -24.17
C ILE A 7 -52.51 -41.24 -24.05
N ASN A 8 -52.72 -42.43 -23.48
CA ASN A 8 -51.79 -43.54 -23.35
C ASN A 8 -51.99 -44.47 -24.55
N VAL A 9 -50.92 -44.83 -25.26
CA VAL A 9 -50.97 -45.91 -26.26
C VAL A 9 -49.90 -46.94 -25.91
N SER A 10 -50.36 -48.05 -25.36
CA SER A 10 -49.61 -49.27 -25.10
C SER A 10 -49.84 -50.29 -26.22
N GLY A 11 -48.80 -51.03 -26.59
CA GLY A 11 -48.94 -52.47 -26.88
C GLY A 11 -48.44 -52.99 -28.23
N ASN A 12 -47.21 -53.50 -28.20
CA ASN A 12 -46.72 -54.82 -28.70
C ASN A 12 -47.13 -55.38 -30.07
N ASN A 13 -46.11 -55.72 -30.87
CA ASN A 13 -45.85 -57.01 -31.56
C ASN A 13 -44.88 -56.76 -32.75
N ASN A 14 -44.03 -57.65 -33.25
CA ASN A 14 -43.24 -58.77 -32.74
C ASN A 14 -42.24 -59.09 -33.89
N GLN A 15 -40.99 -59.44 -33.54
CA GLN A 15 -40.00 -60.23 -34.29
C GLN A 15 -39.69 -59.93 -35.78
N PHE A 16 -38.41 -59.69 -36.10
CA PHE A 16 -37.53 -60.61 -36.85
C PHE A 16 -36.09 -60.04 -36.92
N GLY A 17 -35.08 -60.85 -36.58
CA GLY A 17 -33.67 -60.55 -36.94
C GLY A 17 -32.64 -60.72 -35.81
N ASP A 18 -32.25 -61.98 -35.57
CA ASP A 18 -30.94 -62.49 -35.13
C ASP A 18 -29.99 -61.71 -34.18
N ASN A 19 -29.72 -62.39 -33.06
CA ASN A 19 -28.41 -62.60 -32.44
C ASN A 19 -27.47 -61.40 -32.24
N ASN A 20 -27.55 -60.80 -31.06
CA ASN A 20 -26.35 -60.67 -30.25
C ASN A 20 -26.67 -60.57 -28.77
N VAL A 21 -26.20 -61.56 -28.02
CA VAL A 21 -26.15 -61.58 -26.57
C VAL A 21 -25.17 -60.50 -26.14
N GLN A 22 -25.65 -59.41 -25.54
CA GLN A 22 -24.79 -58.54 -24.76
C GLN A 22 -25.49 -58.15 -23.46
N ASN A 23 -25.08 -58.88 -22.43
CA ASN A 23 -25.47 -58.70 -21.05
C ASN A 23 -24.85 -57.38 -20.54
N ASN A 24 -25.44 -56.24 -20.88
CA ASN A 24 -25.04 -54.95 -20.31
C ASN A 24 -25.79 -54.76 -18.99
N THR A 25 -25.17 -55.25 -17.92
CA THR A 25 -25.39 -54.75 -16.55
C THR A 25 -25.06 -53.25 -16.55
N VAL A 26 -26.09 -52.42 -16.72
CA VAL A 26 -25.96 -50.96 -16.53
C VAL A 26 -25.83 -50.72 -15.03
N ASN A 27 -24.57 -50.55 -14.60
CA ASN A 27 -24.22 -50.15 -13.26
C ASN A 27 -24.62 -48.66 -13.12
N ASN A 28 -25.71 -48.37 -12.41
CA ASN A 28 -26.07 -47.01 -12.01
C ASN A 28 -25.04 -46.52 -10.96
N ASN A 29 -23.92 -45.99 -11.43
CA ASN A 29 -23.16 -45.03 -10.64
C ASN A 29 -23.79 -43.66 -10.90
N ASP A 30 -24.81 -43.34 -10.10
CA ASP A 30 -25.21 -41.96 -9.86
C ASP A 30 -23.99 -41.22 -9.29
N TYR A 31 -23.20 -40.61 -10.18
CA TYR A 31 -22.27 -39.56 -9.79
C TYR A 31 -23.12 -38.39 -9.28
N ASN A 32 -23.36 -38.38 -7.98
CA ASN A 32 -23.64 -37.15 -7.25
C ASN A 32 -22.43 -36.24 -7.45
N ILE A 33 -22.48 -35.42 -8.51
CA ILE A 33 -21.68 -34.20 -8.59
C ILE A 33 -22.18 -33.35 -7.44
N SER A 34 -21.51 -33.45 -6.30
CA SER A 34 -21.55 -32.40 -5.31
C SER A 34 -21.09 -31.15 -6.04
N ASN A 35 -22.04 -30.28 -6.37
CA ASN A 35 -21.75 -28.88 -6.60
C ASN A 35 -21.13 -28.36 -5.30
N ASN A 36 -19.82 -28.57 -5.15
CA ASN A 36 -19.01 -27.74 -4.30
C ASN A 36 -19.24 -26.34 -4.85
N LYS A 37 -20.10 -25.58 -4.16
CA LYS A 37 -19.94 -24.14 -4.13
C LYS A 37 -18.53 -23.96 -3.59
N ASP A 38 -17.57 -23.79 -4.50
CA ASP A 38 -16.32 -23.13 -4.17
C ASP A 38 -16.75 -21.79 -3.60
N GLU A 39 -16.84 -21.73 -2.28
CA GLU A 39 -17.06 -20.49 -1.56
C GLU A 39 -15.97 -19.53 -2.02
N ASP A 40 -16.47 -18.44 -2.57
CA ASP A 40 -15.81 -17.48 -3.43
C ASP A 40 -14.84 -16.64 -2.57
N ASN A 41 -13.79 -17.30 -2.05
CA ASN A 41 -12.82 -16.73 -1.13
C ASN A 41 -12.09 -15.54 -1.76
N SER A 42 -11.96 -15.54 -3.09
CA SER A 42 -11.40 -14.43 -3.87
C SER A 42 -12.29 -13.18 -3.81
N SER A 43 -13.61 -13.34 -3.92
CA SER A 43 -14.53 -12.20 -3.84
C SER A 43 -14.60 -11.66 -2.41
N ALA A 44 -14.66 -12.52 -1.39
CA ALA A 44 -14.59 -12.10 0.02
C ALA A 44 -13.29 -11.35 0.37
N LEU A 45 -12.14 -11.77 -0.17
CA LEU A 45 -10.85 -11.08 0.00
C LEU A 45 -10.86 -9.70 -0.67
N LEU A 46 -11.40 -9.60 -1.89
CA LEU A 46 -11.52 -8.31 -2.58
C LEU A 46 -12.45 -7.35 -1.85
N PHE A 47 -13.61 -7.82 -1.35
CA PHE A 47 -14.53 -7.00 -0.57
C PHE A 47 -13.89 -6.50 0.73
N SER A 48 -13.19 -7.36 1.46
CA SER A 48 -12.49 -6.97 2.69
C SER A 48 -11.33 -6.00 2.43
N ALA A 49 -10.59 -6.17 1.33
CA ALA A 49 -9.53 -5.25 0.94
C ALA A 49 -10.07 -3.84 0.62
N VAL A 50 -11.15 -3.75 -0.16
CA VAL A 50 -11.79 -2.46 -0.50
C VAL A 50 -12.34 -1.80 0.76
N ALA A 51 -13.06 -2.54 1.62
CA ALA A 51 -13.56 -2.01 2.89
C ALA A 51 -12.43 -1.50 3.81
N GLY A 52 -11.29 -2.20 3.83
CA GLY A 52 -10.09 -1.79 4.54
C GLY A 52 -9.55 -0.45 4.05
N VAL A 53 -9.35 -0.30 2.73
CA VAL A 53 -8.84 0.95 2.13
C VAL A 53 -9.77 2.13 2.43
N VAL A 54 -11.07 1.94 2.25
CA VAL A 54 -12.12 2.94 2.55
C VAL A 54 -12.07 3.39 4.01
N THR A 55 -11.84 2.44 4.94
CA THR A 55 -11.70 2.72 6.37
C THR A 55 -10.43 3.50 6.68
N ILE A 56 -9.30 3.09 6.09
CA ILE A 56 -7.99 3.71 6.35
C ILE A 56 -7.96 5.15 5.83
N ILE A 57 -8.55 5.44 4.67
CA ILE A 57 -8.61 6.80 4.13
C ILE A 57 -9.41 7.72 5.05
N TRP A 58 -10.58 7.27 5.53
CA TRP A 58 -11.36 8.06 6.49
C TRP A 58 -10.57 8.29 7.78
N TRP A 59 -9.93 7.25 8.31
CA TRP A 59 -9.08 7.36 9.50
C TRP A 59 -7.91 8.32 9.28
N PHE A 60 -7.32 8.33 8.08
CA PHE A 60 -6.28 9.26 7.68
C PHE A 60 -6.76 10.70 7.76
N PHE A 61 -7.88 11.04 7.12
CA PHE A 61 -8.43 12.41 7.16
C PHE A 61 -8.82 12.83 8.58
N ASN A 62 -9.39 11.91 9.36
CA ASN A 62 -9.76 12.16 10.75
C ASN A 62 -8.54 12.45 11.65
N ASN A 63 -7.35 11.98 11.26
CA ASN A 63 -6.10 12.15 12.02
C ASN A 63 -5.00 12.89 11.24
N ILE A 64 -5.35 13.63 10.18
CA ILE A 64 -4.39 14.15 9.21
C ILE A 64 -3.32 15.03 9.87
N GLU A 65 -3.73 15.94 10.77
CA GLU A 65 -2.82 16.81 11.52
C GLU A 65 -1.79 16.01 12.32
N ARG A 66 -2.23 14.96 13.04
CA ARG A 66 -1.35 14.11 13.83
C ARG A 66 -0.40 13.32 12.94
N ILE A 67 -0.89 12.82 11.81
CA ILE A 67 -0.08 12.04 10.86
C ILE A 67 1.05 12.91 10.31
N TYR A 68 0.74 14.11 9.81
CA TYR A 68 1.75 15.03 9.30
C TYR A 68 2.69 15.55 10.39
N TYR A 69 2.20 15.74 11.62
CA TYR A 69 3.04 16.08 12.76
C TYR A 69 4.11 15.00 13.04
N TYR A 70 3.73 13.73 13.15
CA TYR A 70 4.69 12.65 13.39
C TYR A 70 5.60 12.39 12.18
N LEU A 71 5.07 12.55 10.97
CA LEU A 71 5.85 12.46 9.74
C LEU A 71 6.98 13.49 9.73
N ASN A 72 6.68 14.74 10.12
CA ASN A 72 7.67 15.82 10.23
C ASN A 72 8.73 15.55 11.31
N ILE A 73 8.35 14.93 12.44
CA ILE A 73 9.34 14.51 13.45
C ILE A 73 10.30 13.45 12.88
N ILE A 74 9.78 12.46 12.15
CA ILE A 74 10.60 11.41 11.55
C ILE A 74 11.56 11.99 10.49
N THR A 75 11.08 12.89 9.64
CA THR A 75 11.93 13.52 8.62
C THR A 75 13.01 14.37 9.27
N LEU A 76 12.67 15.26 10.20
CA LEU A 76 13.65 16.16 10.85
C LEU A 76 14.66 15.42 11.74
N SER A 77 14.21 14.38 12.45
CA SER A 77 15.14 13.53 13.24
C SER A 77 16.19 12.84 12.38
N SER A 78 15.93 12.62 11.09
CA SER A 78 16.91 12.09 10.13
C SER A 78 18.11 13.03 9.97
N ALA A 79 17.87 14.33 9.82
CA ALA A 79 18.93 15.34 9.73
C ALA A 79 19.74 15.42 11.03
N ILE A 80 19.07 15.39 12.19
CA ILE A 80 19.71 15.39 13.51
C ILE A 80 20.63 14.16 13.66
N LEU A 81 20.14 12.99 13.27
CA LEU A 81 20.90 11.74 13.37
C LEU A 81 22.14 11.75 12.46
N SER A 82 22.00 12.32 11.26
CA SER A 82 23.12 12.51 10.33
C SER A 82 24.14 13.54 10.84
N PHE A 83 23.67 14.61 11.49
CA PHE A 83 24.54 15.59 12.16
C PHE A 83 25.39 14.93 13.25
N PHE A 84 24.77 14.18 14.17
CA PHE A 84 25.51 13.46 15.21
C PHE A 84 26.50 12.46 14.62
N SER A 85 26.13 11.78 13.55
CA SER A 85 27.04 10.87 12.85
C SER A 85 28.30 11.58 12.35
N LEU A 86 28.12 12.76 11.73
CA LEU A 86 29.24 13.58 11.27
C LEU A 86 30.11 14.05 12.44
N CYS A 87 29.52 14.53 13.53
CA CYS A 87 30.25 14.95 14.73
C CYS A 87 31.11 13.81 15.29
N ILE A 88 30.57 12.61 15.42
CA ILE A 88 31.31 11.44 15.92
C ILE A 88 32.52 11.13 15.02
N LEU A 89 32.34 11.19 13.69
CA LEU A 89 33.44 10.95 12.76
C LEU A 89 34.52 12.04 12.82
N ILE A 90 34.14 13.30 13.08
CA ILE A 90 35.08 14.41 13.30
C ILE A 90 35.87 14.18 14.59
N PHE A 91 35.19 13.88 15.70
CA PHE A 91 35.86 13.66 17.00
C PHE A 91 36.79 12.45 16.98
N ASN A 92 36.49 11.44 16.17
CA ASN A 92 37.34 10.26 16.01
C ASN A 92 38.42 10.41 14.93
N GLU A 93 38.53 11.58 14.27
CA GLU A 93 39.45 11.85 13.16
C GLU A 93 39.34 10.85 11.99
N GLN A 94 38.16 10.24 11.81
CA GLN A 94 37.89 9.21 10.80
C GLN A 94 37.08 9.71 9.61
N ILE A 95 36.97 11.03 9.47
CA ILE A 95 36.12 11.66 8.48
C ILE A 95 36.65 11.49 7.05
N LYS A 96 35.74 11.17 6.12
CA LYS A 96 36.03 11.13 4.68
C LYS A 96 35.16 12.14 3.94
N LYS A 97 35.57 12.48 2.71
CA LYS A 97 34.80 13.38 1.83
C LYS A 97 33.38 12.86 1.60
N GLU A 98 33.21 11.55 1.51
CA GLU A 98 31.90 10.91 1.32
C GLU A 98 30.95 11.15 2.50
N ASP A 99 31.45 11.37 3.71
CA ASP A 99 30.62 11.56 4.90
C ASP A 99 29.96 12.94 4.91
N PHE A 100 30.62 13.97 4.36
CA PHE A 100 30.01 15.26 4.10
C PHE A 100 28.87 15.15 3.08
N PHE A 101 29.08 14.43 1.97
CA PHE A 101 28.01 14.20 0.98
C PHE A 101 26.82 13.44 1.57
N ARG A 102 27.08 12.49 2.48
CA ARG A 102 26.00 11.79 3.21
C ARG A 102 25.25 12.75 4.12
N PHE A 103 25.95 13.59 4.86
CA PHE A 103 25.34 14.61 5.70
C PHE A 103 24.46 15.58 4.90
N PHE A 104 25.01 16.25 3.88
CA PHE A 104 24.24 17.18 3.06
C PHE A 104 23.09 16.50 2.33
N GLY A 105 23.29 15.27 1.84
CA GLY A 105 22.22 14.47 1.23
C GLY A 105 21.08 14.17 2.20
N SER A 106 21.39 13.84 3.46
CA SER A 106 20.40 13.63 4.52
C SER A 106 19.64 14.93 4.82
N VAL A 107 20.34 16.03 5.01
CA VAL A 107 19.73 17.34 5.31
C VAL A 107 18.81 17.79 4.17
N ILE A 108 19.27 17.73 2.93
CA ILE A 108 18.46 18.09 1.75
C ILE A 108 17.22 17.21 1.65
N SER A 109 17.37 15.89 1.83
CA SER A 109 16.23 14.96 1.77
C SER A 109 15.23 15.22 2.91
N SER A 110 15.73 15.47 4.12
CA SER A 110 14.93 15.75 5.32
C SER A 110 14.12 17.03 5.17
N VAL A 111 14.78 18.14 4.81
CA VAL A 111 14.13 19.44 4.58
C VAL A 111 13.18 19.34 3.38
N GLY A 112 13.59 18.70 2.30
CA GLY A 112 12.76 18.49 1.12
C GLY A 112 11.48 17.71 1.43
N LEU A 113 11.58 16.61 2.19
CA LEU A 113 10.42 15.84 2.63
C LEU A 113 9.54 16.60 3.60
N PHE A 114 10.12 17.40 4.50
CA PHE A 114 9.35 18.29 5.37
C PHE A 114 8.54 19.32 4.58
N LEU A 115 9.16 19.97 3.60
CA LEU A 115 8.46 20.91 2.72
C LEU A 115 7.39 20.21 1.86
N LEU A 116 7.70 19.02 1.34
CA LEU A 116 6.73 18.22 0.57
C LEU A 116 5.54 17.78 1.43
N ALA A 117 5.79 17.45 2.70
CA ALA A 117 4.75 17.12 3.66
C ALA A 117 3.83 18.33 3.94
N ILE A 118 4.40 19.52 4.16
CA ILE A 118 3.62 20.77 4.30
C ILE A 118 2.81 21.04 3.02
N PHE A 119 3.44 20.90 1.85
CA PHE A 119 2.78 21.10 0.57
C PHE A 119 1.57 20.18 0.39
N ALA A 120 1.74 18.88 0.70
CA ALA A 120 0.66 17.89 0.60
C ALA A 120 -0.45 18.14 1.62
N TYR A 121 -0.11 18.52 2.86
CA TYR A 121 -1.09 18.91 3.87
C TYR A 121 -1.94 20.10 3.39
N ASN A 122 -1.31 21.11 2.80
CA ASN A 122 -2.01 22.30 2.28
C ASN A 122 -2.87 22.00 1.04
N HIS A 123 -2.65 20.87 0.34
CA HIS A 123 -3.48 20.40 -0.78
C HIS A 123 -4.72 19.62 -0.32
N ALA A 124 -4.79 19.19 0.94
CA ALA A 124 -5.95 18.50 1.46
C ALA A 124 -7.09 19.50 1.71
N PRO A 125 -8.26 19.36 1.05
CA PRO A 125 -9.35 20.32 1.21
C PRO A 125 -9.90 20.33 2.62
N ASN A 126 -9.97 21.52 3.23
CA ASN A 126 -10.50 21.70 4.59
C ASN A 126 -11.91 21.11 4.77
N ASP A 127 -12.75 21.16 3.74
CA ASP A 127 -14.11 20.60 3.78
C ASP A 127 -14.11 19.08 3.98
N ILE A 128 -13.19 18.37 3.31
CA ILE A 128 -13.05 16.91 3.43
C ILE A 128 -12.51 16.56 4.82
N ILE A 129 -11.52 17.31 5.31
CA ILE A 129 -10.96 17.13 6.65
C ILE A 129 -12.06 17.32 7.71
N GLN A 130 -12.77 18.44 7.68
CA GLN A 130 -13.84 18.74 8.63
C GLN A 130 -14.99 17.74 8.55
N LEU A 131 -15.35 17.29 7.33
CA LEU A 131 -16.37 16.27 7.14
C LEU A 131 -15.95 14.98 7.85
N SER A 132 -14.72 14.51 7.63
CA SER A 132 -14.22 13.26 8.23
C SER A 132 -14.26 13.25 9.76
N GLN A 133 -14.07 14.41 10.39
CA GLN A 133 -14.08 14.60 11.85
C GLN A 133 -15.50 14.68 12.43
N LYS A 134 -16.49 15.07 11.63
CA LYS A 134 -17.88 15.27 12.06
C LYS A 134 -18.75 14.04 11.88
N VAL A 135 -18.45 13.19 10.89
CA VAL A 135 -19.33 12.08 10.50
C VAL A 135 -18.63 10.73 10.57
N LYS A 136 -19.43 9.66 10.68
CA LYS A 136 -18.94 8.28 10.67
C LYS A 136 -18.53 7.85 9.26
N LEU A 137 -17.75 6.76 9.18
CA LEU A 137 -17.20 6.21 7.93
C LEU A 137 -18.19 6.17 6.76
N ILE A 138 -19.36 5.55 6.94
CA ILE A 138 -20.35 5.39 5.85
C ILE A 138 -20.86 6.75 5.35
N ASP A 139 -21.12 7.67 6.28
CA ASP A 139 -21.69 8.98 5.97
C ASP A 139 -20.65 9.86 5.27
N PHE A 140 -19.38 9.76 5.67
CA PHE A 140 -18.27 10.44 5.00
C PHE A 140 -18.25 10.13 3.50
N TRP A 141 -18.25 8.83 3.14
CA TRP A 141 -18.17 8.41 1.74
C TRP A 141 -19.43 8.71 0.93
N LYS A 142 -20.60 8.68 1.56
CA LYS A 142 -21.87 9.08 0.94
C LYS A 142 -21.95 10.58 0.67
N SER A 143 -21.36 11.40 1.54
CA SER A 143 -21.37 12.85 1.41
C SER A 143 -20.35 13.40 0.40
N LEU A 144 -19.37 12.60 -0.03
CA LEU A 144 -18.40 13.00 -1.05
C LEU A 144 -18.95 12.83 -2.48
N THR A 145 -18.81 13.89 -3.29
CA THR A 145 -18.96 13.80 -4.75
C THR A 145 -17.84 12.94 -5.35
N GLU A 146 -18.00 12.50 -6.60
CA GLU A 146 -16.97 11.74 -7.32
C GLU A 146 -15.62 12.49 -7.32
N HIS A 147 -15.65 13.79 -7.62
CA HIS A 147 -14.48 14.65 -7.54
C HIS A 147 -13.86 14.69 -6.13
N GLY A 148 -14.69 14.81 -5.08
CA GLY A 148 -14.22 14.79 -3.70
C GLY A 148 -13.57 13.45 -3.30
N ARG A 149 -14.08 12.32 -3.79
CA ARG A 149 -13.47 11.00 -3.58
C ARG A 149 -12.11 10.90 -4.26
N ASN A 150 -11.96 11.44 -5.47
CA ASN A 150 -10.69 11.43 -6.19
C ASN A 150 -9.64 12.30 -5.49
N ILE A 151 -10.02 13.48 -5.01
CA ILE A 151 -9.12 14.32 -4.21
C ILE A 151 -8.72 13.61 -2.90
N ALA A 152 -9.67 12.94 -2.24
CA ALA A 152 -9.40 12.18 -1.02
C ALA A 152 -8.37 11.06 -1.28
N LEU A 153 -8.53 10.32 -2.37
CA LEU A 153 -7.61 9.28 -2.82
C LEU A 153 -6.22 9.85 -3.17
N ALA A 154 -6.17 10.94 -3.95
CA ALA A 154 -4.90 11.56 -4.36
C ALA A 154 -4.07 12.04 -3.16
N ASN A 155 -4.72 12.68 -2.18
CA ASN A 155 -4.07 13.11 -0.94
C ASN A 155 -3.59 11.93 -0.09
N PHE A 156 -4.41 10.87 0.01
CA PHE A 156 -4.04 9.67 0.75
C PHE A 156 -2.83 8.95 0.12
N ILE A 157 -2.85 8.73 -1.20
CA ILE A 157 -1.75 8.09 -1.93
C ILE A 157 -0.47 8.93 -1.82
N SER A 158 -0.58 10.24 -2.00
CA SER A 158 0.55 11.16 -1.81
C SER A 158 1.15 11.04 -0.42
N SER A 159 0.31 10.98 0.61
CA SER A 159 0.76 10.82 2.00
C SER A 159 1.48 9.50 2.24
N ILE A 160 1.02 8.40 1.64
CA ILE A 160 1.71 7.10 1.70
C ILE A 160 3.10 7.21 1.06
N ILE A 161 3.21 7.83 -0.11
CA ILE A 161 4.48 7.99 -0.82
C ILE A 161 5.47 8.80 0.03
N ILE A 162 5.01 9.91 0.64
CA ILE A 162 5.85 10.72 1.54
C ILE A 162 6.26 9.91 2.78
N ALA A 163 5.33 9.16 3.38
CA ALA A 163 5.60 8.33 4.55
C ALA A 163 6.67 7.26 4.30
N ILE A 164 6.57 6.54 3.18
CA ILE A 164 7.56 5.54 2.78
C ILE A 164 8.93 6.20 2.57
N SER A 165 8.95 7.35 1.88
CA SER A 165 10.18 8.10 1.62
C SER A 165 10.83 8.64 2.92
N ALA A 166 10.02 9.14 3.85
CA ALA A 166 10.47 9.59 5.18
C ALA A 166 11.10 8.45 5.98
N ILE A 167 10.46 7.28 6.02
CA ILE A 167 11.02 6.09 6.68
C ILE A 167 12.34 5.70 6.02
N PHE A 168 12.42 5.70 4.69
CA PHE A 168 13.65 5.38 3.96
C PHE A 168 14.79 6.36 4.29
N SER A 169 14.48 7.65 4.33
CA SER A 169 15.44 8.71 4.70
C SER A 169 15.93 8.57 6.14
N HIS A 170 15.02 8.26 7.05
CA HIS A 170 15.35 8.04 8.46
C HIS A 170 16.24 6.81 8.64
N LEU A 171 15.89 5.68 8.03
CA LEU A 171 16.71 4.48 8.06
C LEU A 171 18.07 4.69 7.39
N SER A 172 18.16 5.53 6.36
CA SER A 172 19.44 5.89 5.74
C SER A 172 20.34 6.69 6.68
N SER A 173 19.75 7.62 7.42
CA SER A 173 20.46 8.42 8.42
C SER A 173 20.85 7.58 9.64
N LEU A 174 20.00 6.65 10.06
CA LEU A 174 20.32 5.67 11.12
C LEU A 174 21.46 4.75 10.72
N ARG A 175 21.48 4.30 9.46
CA ARG A 175 22.61 3.55 8.92
C ARG A 175 23.91 4.37 8.96
N GLN A 176 23.87 5.65 8.61
CA GLN A 176 25.03 6.54 8.68
C GLN A 176 25.52 6.68 10.13
N PHE A 177 24.60 6.87 11.06
CA PHE A 177 24.90 6.93 12.49
C PHE A 177 25.50 5.62 13.03
N ALA A 178 24.95 4.47 12.65
CA ALA A 178 25.51 3.18 13.00
C ALA A 178 26.91 2.96 12.39
N TYR A 179 27.16 3.49 11.19
CA TYR A 179 28.49 3.49 10.58
C TYR A 179 29.49 4.29 11.42
N SER A 180 29.15 5.50 11.85
CA SER A 180 30.04 6.33 12.67
C SER A 180 30.37 5.73 14.04
N LEU A 181 29.51 4.88 14.57
CA LEU A 181 29.74 4.15 15.83
C LEU A 181 30.37 2.77 15.63
N SER A 182 30.55 2.32 14.38
CA SER A 182 31.06 0.98 14.10
C SER A 182 32.57 0.90 14.37
N ASN A 183 33.00 -0.17 15.04
CA ASN A 183 34.41 -0.39 15.32
C ASN A 183 35.16 -0.78 14.03
N ALA A 184 36.41 -0.32 13.89
CA ALA A 184 37.30 -0.65 12.78
C ALA A 184 37.46 -2.16 12.55
N ASN A 185 37.41 -2.95 13.64
CA ASN A 185 37.48 -4.41 13.60
C ASN A 185 36.23 -5.10 13.04
N ARG A 186 35.21 -4.34 12.60
CA ARG A 186 33.96 -4.87 12.01
C ARG A 186 33.21 -5.84 12.92
N THR A 187 33.20 -5.55 14.21
CA THR A 187 32.52 -6.33 15.25
C THR A 187 31.62 -5.42 16.10
N GLY A 188 30.74 -6.04 16.90
CA GLY A 188 29.83 -5.33 17.81
C GLY A 188 28.46 -4.98 17.21
N LEU A 189 27.59 -4.44 18.06
CA LEU A 189 26.19 -4.16 17.75
C LEU A 189 26.04 -3.16 16.60
N TRP A 190 26.77 -2.04 16.65
CA TRP A 190 26.67 -0.98 15.63
C TRP A 190 27.11 -1.42 14.24
N TYR A 191 28.14 -2.26 14.14
CA TYR A 191 28.54 -2.86 12.87
C TYR A 191 27.46 -3.81 12.32
N ARG A 192 26.80 -4.59 13.18
CA ARG A 192 25.68 -5.46 12.75
C ARG A 192 24.50 -4.65 12.21
N VAL A 193 24.11 -3.57 12.89
CA VAL A 193 23.06 -2.66 12.41
C VAL A 193 23.46 -2.02 11.08
N TYR A 194 24.68 -1.48 10.98
CA TYR A 194 25.20 -0.91 9.74
C TYR A 194 25.18 -1.93 8.56
N SER A 195 25.58 -3.17 8.84
CA SER A 195 25.69 -4.25 7.84
C SER A 195 24.33 -4.80 7.41
N SER A 196 23.32 -4.84 8.29
CA SER A 196 21.96 -5.27 7.93
C SER A 196 21.24 -4.23 7.07
N MET A 197 21.57 -2.94 7.24
CA MET A 197 20.94 -1.82 6.56
C MET A 197 21.54 -1.52 5.17
N LYS A 198 22.07 -2.52 4.45
CA LYS A 198 22.76 -2.31 3.14
C LYS A 198 21.92 -1.60 2.07
N ILE A 199 20.60 -1.77 2.10
CA ILE A 199 19.66 -1.17 1.15
C ILE A 199 19.47 0.34 1.40
N PHE A 200 19.65 0.80 2.65
CA PHE A 200 19.42 2.18 3.05
C PHE A 200 20.65 3.08 2.84
N LYS A 201 21.38 2.90 1.73
CA LYS A 201 22.49 3.80 1.36
C LYS A 201 21.92 5.17 0.97
N MET A 202 22.64 6.25 1.30
CA MET A 202 22.21 7.62 1.00
C MET A 202 21.87 7.83 -0.48
N ARG A 203 22.61 7.23 -1.41
CA ARG A 203 22.32 7.32 -2.86
C ARG A 203 20.96 6.74 -3.22
N ILE A 204 20.57 5.62 -2.59
CA ILE A 204 19.28 4.98 -2.79
C ILE A 204 18.18 5.84 -2.14
N SER A 205 18.42 6.34 -0.93
CA SER A 205 17.49 7.26 -0.26
C SER A 205 17.24 8.54 -1.08
N ALA A 206 18.29 9.12 -1.68
CA ALA A 206 18.16 10.30 -2.53
C ALA A 206 17.34 10.00 -3.78
N PHE A 207 17.55 8.84 -4.40
CA PHE A 207 16.74 8.40 -5.54
C PHE A 207 15.26 8.21 -5.17
N VAL A 208 14.99 7.54 -4.04
CA VAL A 208 13.62 7.37 -3.52
C VAL A 208 12.98 8.72 -3.24
N PHE A 209 13.71 9.67 -2.64
CA PHE A 209 13.22 11.02 -2.39
C PHE A 209 12.86 11.77 -3.68
N ILE A 210 13.72 11.75 -4.70
CA ILE A 210 13.48 12.42 -5.98
C ILE A 210 12.24 11.84 -6.67
N LEU A 211 12.16 10.52 -6.74
CA LEU A 211 11.03 9.82 -7.35
C LEU A 211 9.72 10.09 -6.59
N ALA A 212 9.76 10.00 -5.26
CA ALA A 212 8.61 10.31 -4.41
C ALA A 212 8.13 11.75 -4.58
N SER A 213 9.06 12.71 -4.63
CA SER A 213 8.73 14.12 -4.84
C SER A 213 8.07 14.36 -6.19
N GLY A 214 8.61 13.76 -7.26
CA GLY A 214 8.02 13.84 -8.59
C GLY A 214 6.61 13.23 -8.65
N LEU A 215 6.41 12.06 -8.05
CA LEU A 215 5.10 11.40 -8.00
C LEU A 215 4.08 12.20 -7.19
N VAL A 216 4.45 12.72 -6.02
CA VAL A 216 3.54 13.52 -5.19
C VAL A 216 3.12 14.80 -5.91
N LEU A 217 4.08 15.50 -6.53
CA LEU A 217 3.77 16.70 -7.31
C LEU A 217 2.88 16.38 -8.51
N PHE A 218 3.10 15.24 -9.17
CA PHE A 218 2.24 14.79 -10.26
C PHE A 218 0.83 14.43 -9.79
N ILE A 219 0.69 13.72 -8.67
CA ILE A 219 -0.61 13.28 -8.13
C ILE A 219 -1.43 14.47 -7.62
N LEU A 220 -0.79 15.47 -7.01
CA LEU A 220 -1.49 16.61 -6.42
C LEU A 220 -1.77 17.73 -7.42
N ASN A 221 -0.90 17.94 -8.42
CA ASN A 221 -1.10 19.00 -9.43
C ASN A 221 -1.68 18.47 -10.76
N GLY A 222 -1.51 17.18 -11.06
CA GLY A 222 -2.05 16.55 -12.24
C GLY A 222 -3.44 16.01 -11.98
N SER A 223 -4.40 16.36 -12.84
CA SER A 223 -5.62 15.57 -13.00
C SER A 223 -5.20 14.13 -13.27
N PHE A 224 -5.59 13.19 -12.40
CA PHE A 224 -5.35 11.76 -12.56
C PHE A 224 -5.67 11.34 -14.01
N PRO A 225 -4.77 10.63 -14.74
CA PRO A 225 -5.11 10.13 -16.08
C PRO A 225 -6.25 9.11 -15.93
N GLY A 226 -7.43 9.51 -16.39
CA GLY A 226 -8.73 8.88 -16.09
C GLY A 226 -9.83 9.87 -15.65
N LEU A 227 -9.51 11.17 -15.51
CA LEU A 227 -10.46 12.23 -15.12
C LEU A 227 -10.72 13.30 -16.18
N ASP A 228 -10.32 13.06 -17.42
CA ASP A 228 -10.83 13.84 -18.55
C ASP A 228 -12.05 13.09 -19.10
N ASN A 229 -13.24 13.45 -18.59
CA ASN A 229 -14.47 13.36 -19.37
C ASN A 229 -14.56 14.60 -20.26
#